data_AF-A0A1H2E7N9-F1
#
_entry.id   AF-A0A1H2E7N9-F1
#
_cell.length_a   1.000
_cell.length_b   1.000
_cell.length_c   1.000
_cell.angle_alpha   90.00
_cell.angle_beta   90.00
_cell.angle_gamma   90.00
#
_symmetry.space_group_name_H-M   'P 1'
#
loop_
_entity.id
_entity.type
_entity.pdbx_description
1 polymer ?
#
loop_
_entity_poly.entity_id
_entity_poly.type
_entity_poly.pdbx_seq_one_letter_code
_entity_poly.pdbx_strand_id
1 'polypeptide(L)'
;MSAGEVRAALERLLAVPALARAPKISRLLVYLVDAHLDGTPDTLSESAIAAAVFEQRDDFNPRSNPIVRVNASRLRNVLRKHFEGAGATDPVKVHLARIGYTLEIRRTSVIRAPDPALPAGSDAGSATKPEGWTSTAFSDTTATEKSASPPPLSLATRKPWNRLRAPASLGTVLALALVVLTCNAFYIRYVYGAGSSCIVTAPVTASAPLRN
;
A
#
# COMPACT_ATOMS: atom_id res chain seq x y z
N MET A 1 -2.05 -17.75 0.13
CA MET A 1 -2.36 -16.77 1.20
C MET A 1 -3.87 -16.65 1.26
N SER A 2 -4.50 -16.66 2.44
CA SER A 2 -5.97 -16.61 2.50
C SER A 2 -6.48 -15.18 2.33
N ALA A 3 -7.68 -15.01 1.78
CA ALA A 3 -8.29 -13.69 1.65
C ALA A 3 -8.48 -13.00 3.02
N GLY A 4 -8.72 -13.78 4.08
CA GLY A 4 -8.83 -13.28 5.45
C GLY A 4 -7.53 -12.70 5.98
N GLU A 5 -6.39 -13.35 5.73
CA GLU A 5 -5.06 -12.84 6.14
C GLU A 5 -4.74 -11.49 5.49
N VAL A 6 -5.08 -11.35 4.20
CA VAL A 6 -4.86 -10.12 3.44
C VAL A 6 -5.75 -8.99 3.95
N ARG A 7 -7.03 -9.26 4.23
CA ARG A 7 -7.95 -8.26 4.80
C ARG A 7 -7.51 -7.81 6.20
N ALA A 8 -7.08 -8.74 7.04
CA ALA A 8 -6.53 -8.40 8.35
C ALA A 8 -5.26 -7.54 8.24
N ALA A 9 -4.42 -7.76 7.22
CA ALA A 9 -3.28 -6.89 6.94
C ALA A 9 -3.70 -5.50 6.46
N LEU A 10 -4.72 -5.40 5.61
CA LEU A 10 -5.30 -4.14 5.17
C LEU A 10 -5.83 -3.33 6.36
N GLU A 11 -6.59 -3.94 7.27
CA GLU A 11 -7.12 -3.26 8.46
C GLU A 11 -6.01 -2.66 9.32
N ARG A 12 -4.93 -3.41 9.57
CA ARG A 12 -3.74 -2.90 10.28
C ARG A 12 -3.11 -1.71 9.56
N LEU A 13 -2.95 -1.80 8.24
CA LEU A 13 -2.39 -0.71 7.45
C LEU A 13 -3.29 0.54 7.48
N LEU A 14 -4.61 0.39 7.43
CA LEU A 14 -5.55 1.51 7.50
C LEU A 14 -5.50 2.24 8.84
N ALA A 15 -5.11 1.56 9.92
CA ALA A 15 -4.90 2.15 11.24
C ALA A 15 -3.56 2.93 11.35
N VAL A 16 -2.63 2.78 10.40
CA VAL A 16 -1.36 3.51 10.42
C VAL A 16 -1.63 5.02 10.30
N PRO A 17 -1.07 5.88 11.17
CA PRO A 17 -1.39 7.31 11.19
C PRO A 17 -1.22 8.02 9.84
N ALA A 18 -0.23 7.62 9.03
CA ALA A 18 0.01 8.17 7.71
C ALA A 18 -1.11 7.84 6.69
N LEU A 19 -1.76 6.69 6.81
CA LEU A 19 -2.90 6.28 6.00
C LEU A 19 -4.22 6.80 6.59
N ALA A 20 -4.40 6.72 7.90
CA ALA A 20 -5.58 7.24 8.59
C ALA A 20 -5.84 8.72 8.32
N ARG A 21 -4.78 9.53 8.16
CA ARG A 21 -4.87 10.97 7.81
C ARG A 21 -5.00 11.25 6.31
N ALA A 22 -4.86 10.24 5.45
CA ALA A 22 -4.80 10.39 4.00
C ALA A 22 -5.88 9.56 3.29
N PRO A 23 -7.15 10.02 3.29
CA PRO A 23 -8.28 9.21 2.83
C PRO A 23 -8.17 8.75 1.37
N LYS A 24 -7.62 9.59 0.48
CA LYS A 24 -7.40 9.23 -0.93
C LYS A 24 -6.38 8.10 -1.11
N ILE A 25 -5.32 8.09 -0.29
CA ILE A 25 -4.29 7.04 -0.33
C ILE A 25 -4.85 5.74 0.25
N SER A 26 -5.62 5.84 1.33
CA SER A 26 -6.29 4.68 1.95
C SER A 26 -7.31 4.04 1.02
N ARG A 27 -8.16 4.83 0.34
CA ARG A 27 -9.08 4.33 -0.68
C ARG A 27 -8.34 3.66 -1.84
N LEU A 28 -7.21 4.23 -2.26
CA LEU A 28 -6.37 3.61 -3.28
C LEU A 28 -5.85 2.23 -2.81
N LEU A 29 -5.35 2.14 -1.59
CA LEU A 29 -4.86 0.86 -1.05
C LEU A 29 -5.97 -0.19 -0.98
N VAL A 30 -7.17 0.18 -0.50
CA VAL A 30 -8.34 -0.71 -0.44
C VAL A 30 -8.67 -1.23 -1.83
N TYR A 31 -8.82 -0.34 -2.81
CA TYR A 31 -9.14 -0.71 -4.19
C TYR A 31 -8.12 -1.68 -4.79
N LEU A 32 -6.82 -1.46 -4.53
CA LEU A 32 -5.76 -2.34 -5.02
C LEU A 32 -5.78 -3.72 -4.34
N VAL A 33 -6.10 -3.78 -3.04
CA VAL A 33 -6.22 -5.04 -2.30
C VAL A 33 -7.42 -5.84 -2.79
N ASP A 34 -8.57 -5.19 -2.99
CA ASP A 34 -9.76 -5.84 -3.52
C ASP A 34 -9.48 -6.43 -4.91
N ALA A 35 -8.88 -5.64 -5.81
CA ALA A 35 -8.49 -6.11 -7.14
C ALA A 35 -7.47 -7.27 -7.12
N HIS A 36 -6.60 -7.32 -6.10
CA HIS A 36 -5.66 -8.42 -5.89
C HIS A 36 -6.40 -9.69 -5.42
N LEU A 37 -7.37 -9.56 -4.52
CA LEU A 37 -8.19 -10.67 -4.02
C LEU A 37 -9.11 -11.24 -5.09
N ASP A 38 -9.62 -10.39 -5.99
CA ASP A 38 -10.46 -10.78 -7.12
C ASP A 38 -9.65 -11.47 -8.24
N GLY A 39 -8.32 -11.44 -8.17
CA GLY A 39 -7.45 -12.10 -9.13
C GLY A 39 -7.37 -11.42 -10.50
N THR A 40 -7.72 -10.12 -10.58
CA THR A 40 -7.73 -9.35 -11.84
C THR A 40 -6.72 -8.18 -11.84
N PRO A 41 -5.41 -8.42 -11.59
CA PRO A 41 -4.41 -7.34 -11.52
C PRO A 41 -4.19 -6.65 -12.87
N ASP A 42 -4.44 -7.33 -13.99
CA ASP A 42 -4.29 -6.78 -15.34
C ASP A 42 -5.32 -5.67 -15.68
N THR A 43 -6.36 -5.52 -14.86
CA THR A 43 -7.40 -4.49 -15.03
C THR A 43 -7.03 -3.17 -14.36
N LEU A 44 -5.89 -3.10 -13.67
CA LEU A 44 -5.42 -1.92 -12.93
C LEU A 44 -4.80 -0.87 -13.87
N SER A 45 -5.61 -0.36 -14.80
CA SER A 45 -5.24 0.80 -15.62
C SER A 45 -5.36 2.09 -14.82
N GLU A 46 -4.55 3.09 -15.18
CA GLU A 46 -4.57 4.40 -14.51
C GLU A 46 -5.96 5.06 -14.60
N SER A 47 -6.63 4.95 -15.75
CA SER A 47 -7.98 5.48 -15.96
C SER A 47 -9.04 4.76 -15.11
N ALA A 48 -8.95 3.44 -14.95
CA ALA A 48 -9.86 2.71 -14.08
C ALA A 48 -9.72 3.15 -12.61
N ILE A 49 -8.48 3.32 -12.15
CA ILE A 49 -8.20 3.82 -10.79
C ILE A 49 -8.71 5.26 -10.63
N ALA A 50 -8.50 6.13 -11.62
CA ALA A 50 -8.99 7.51 -11.60
C ALA A 50 -10.52 7.57 -11.46
N ALA A 51 -11.23 6.75 -12.23
CA ALA A 51 -12.69 6.66 -12.19
C ALA A 51 -13.22 6.07 -10.87
N ALA A 52 -12.58 5.02 -10.36
CA ALA A 52 -13.06 4.28 -9.19
C ALA A 52 -12.71 4.95 -7.85
N VAL A 53 -11.50 5.53 -7.73
CA VAL A 53 -10.97 6.06 -6.47
C VAL A 53 -11.02 7.58 -6.39
N PHE A 54 -10.78 8.25 -7.52
CA PHE A 54 -10.66 9.71 -7.58
C PHE A 54 -11.86 10.41 -8.21
N GLU A 55 -12.90 9.64 -8.60
CA GLU A 55 -14.16 10.15 -9.15
C GLU A 55 -13.96 10.98 -10.45
N GLN A 56 -12.90 10.66 -11.23
CA GLN A 56 -12.56 11.33 -12.47
C GLN A 56 -12.90 10.42 -13.67
N ARG A 57 -14.16 10.43 -14.11
CA ARG A 57 -14.68 9.46 -15.10
C ARG A 57 -14.48 9.89 -16.56
N ASP A 58 -14.79 11.13 -16.90
CA ASP A 58 -14.94 11.53 -18.32
C ASP A 58 -13.78 12.38 -18.85
N ASP A 59 -13.04 13.09 -17.99
CA ASP A 59 -11.96 14.01 -18.41
C ASP A 59 -10.56 13.57 -17.97
N PHE A 60 -10.42 12.35 -17.46
CA PHE A 60 -9.12 11.88 -16.98
C PHE A 60 -8.18 11.53 -18.14
N ASN A 61 -7.18 12.38 -18.35
CA ASN A 61 -6.06 12.07 -19.23
C ASN A 61 -4.80 11.77 -18.41
N PRO A 62 -4.27 10.52 -18.44
CA PRO A 62 -3.06 10.16 -17.72
C PRO A 62 -1.84 11.03 -18.05
N ARG A 63 -1.76 11.60 -19.26
CA ARG A 63 -0.60 12.42 -19.67
C ARG A 63 -0.59 13.79 -19.00
N SER A 64 -1.76 14.39 -18.78
CA SER A 64 -1.88 15.74 -18.20
C SER A 64 -2.23 15.73 -16.71
N ASN A 65 -2.87 14.66 -16.21
CA ASN A 65 -3.29 14.56 -14.82
C ASN A 65 -2.52 13.45 -14.07
N PRO A 66 -1.50 13.81 -13.26
CA PRO A 66 -0.68 12.83 -12.55
C PRO A 66 -1.28 12.35 -11.23
N ILE A 67 -2.57 12.64 -10.93
CA ILE A 67 -3.17 12.37 -9.60
C ILE A 67 -2.99 10.92 -9.14
N VAL A 68 -3.18 9.95 -10.03
CA VAL A 68 -3.04 8.53 -9.71
C VAL A 68 -1.57 8.19 -9.41
N ARG A 69 -0.65 8.62 -10.28
CA ARG A 69 0.80 8.40 -10.10
C ARG A 69 1.33 9.04 -8.82
N VAL A 70 0.90 10.25 -8.51
CA VAL A 70 1.31 10.97 -7.29
C VAL A 70 0.84 10.23 -6.05
N ASN A 71 -0.43 9.80 -6.01
CA ASN A 71 -0.95 9.06 -4.87
C ASN A 71 -0.34 7.66 -4.76
N ALA A 72 -0.09 6.98 -5.88
CA ALA A 72 0.63 5.70 -5.88
C ALA A 72 2.07 5.85 -5.36
N SER A 73 2.78 6.91 -5.75
CA SER A 73 4.13 7.21 -5.22
C SER A 73 4.11 7.51 -3.72
N ARG A 74 3.09 8.24 -3.24
CA ARG A 74 2.89 8.46 -1.80
C ARG A 74 2.58 7.16 -1.08
N LEU A 75 1.72 6.31 -1.64
CA LEU A 75 1.41 4.99 -1.08
C LEU A 75 2.67 4.13 -0.95
N ARG A 76 3.51 4.06 -1.99
CA ARG A 76 4.82 3.35 -1.94
C ARG A 76 5.68 3.84 -0.79
N ASN A 77 5.78 5.16 -0.61
CA ASN A 77 6.59 5.74 0.45
C ASN A 77 6.05 5.42 1.84
N VAL A 78 4.72 5.46 2.01
CA VAL A 78 4.08 5.14 3.29
C VAL A 78 4.27 3.66 3.63
N LEU A 79 4.01 2.75 2.70
CA LEU A 79 4.20 1.31 2.90
C LEU A 79 5.66 0.99 3.21
N ARG A 80 6.61 1.56 2.45
CA ARG A 80 8.04 1.38 2.70
C ARG A 80 8.42 1.79 4.12
N LYS A 81 8.07 3.02 4.53
CA LYS A 81 8.37 3.53 5.88
C LYS A 81 7.72 2.69 6.98
N HIS A 82 6.50 2.21 6.78
CA HIS A 82 5.83 1.35 7.75
C HIS A 82 6.57 0.03 7.94
N PHE A 83 6.90 -0.68 6.86
CA PHE A 83 7.57 -1.98 6.92
C PHE A 83 9.07 -1.90 7.25
N GLU A 84 9.69 -0.72 7.15
CA GLU A 84 11.03 -0.43 7.69
C GLU A 84 11.02 -0.15 9.20
N GLY A 85 9.87 0.24 9.77
CA GLY A 85 9.72 0.62 11.17
C GLY A 85 8.75 -0.27 11.93
N ALA A 86 7.60 0.30 12.32
CA ALA A 86 6.62 -0.36 13.20
C ALA A 86 6.04 -1.66 12.64
N GLY A 87 5.98 -1.82 11.31
CA GLY A 87 5.47 -3.01 10.62
C GLY A 87 6.54 -4.04 10.27
N ALA A 88 7.78 -3.90 10.73
CA ALA A 88 8.87 -4.80 10.33
C ALA A 88 8.60 -6.28 10.66
N THR A 89 7.89 -6.52 11.77
CA THR A 89 7.49 -7.85 12.30
C THR A 89 6.08 -8.26 11.87
N ASP A 90 5.40 -7.49 11.02
CA ASP A 90 4.06 -7.85 10.55
C ASP A 90 4.12 -9.19 9.77
N PRO A 91 3.18 -10.12 10.02
CA PRO A 91 3.20 -11.45 9.40
C PRO A 91 2.93 -11.42 7.89
N VAL A 92 2.32 -10.35 7.39
CA VAL A 92 1.98 -10.14 5.99
C VAL A 92 2.48 -8.77 5.58
N LYS A 93 3.41 -8.75 4.62
CA LYS A 93 3.96 -7.53 4.05
C LYS A 93 3.28 -7.23 2.72
N VAL A 94 2.82 -6.00 2.56
CA VAL A 94 2.14 -5.51 1.36
C VAL A 94 3.03 -4.49 0.67
N HIS A 95 3.44 -4.80 -0.56
CA HIS A 95 4.26 -3.90 -1.37
C HIS A 95 3.53 -3.53 -2.65
N LEU A 96 3.61 -2.26 -3.04
CA LEU A 96 3.17 -1.84 -4.36
C LEU A 96 4.35 -1.97 -5.33
N ALA A 97 4.12 -2.66 -6.46
CA ALA A 97 5.15 -2.88 -7.47
C ALA A 97 5.81 -1.56 -7.92
N ARG A 98 7.10 -1.64 -8.27
CA ARG A 98 7.89 -0.48 -8.71
C ARG A 98 7.27 0.18 -9.95
N ILE A 99 6.78 -0.65 -10.87
CA ILE A 99 6.14 -0.23 -12.11
C ILE A 99 4.70 -0.74 -12.10
N GLY A 100 3.76 0.10 -12.55
CA GLY A 100 2.34 -0.23 -12.56
C GLY A 100 1.69 -0.07 -11.19
N TYR A 101 0.59 -0.81 -10.98
CA TYR A 101 -0.27 -0.68 -9.80
C TYR A 101 -0.55 -2.02 -9.11
N THR A 102 0.16 -3.08 -9.48
CA THR A 102 -0.01 -4.42 -8.90
C THR A 102 0.54 -4.49 -7.48
N LEU A 103 -0.21 -5.11 -6.58
CA LEU A 103 0.25 -5.43 -5.22
C LEU A 103 1.01 -6.76 -5.20
N GLU A 104 2.18 -6.73 -4.57
CA GLU A 104 2.95 -7.89 -4.16
C GLU A 104 2.76 -8.09 -2.67
N ILE A 105 2.09 -9.18 -2.30
CA ILE A 105 1.84 -9.51 -0.90
C ILE A 105 2.64 -10.76 -0.55
N ARG A 106 3.45 -10.68 0.50
CA ARG A 106 4.31 -11.78 0.95
C ARG A 106 4.05 -12.09 2.41
N ARG A 107 4.02 -13.38 2.75
CA ARG A 107 4.02 -13.82 4.15
C ARG A 107 5.45 -13.74 4.67
N THR A 108 5.67 -13.04 5.77
CA THR A 108 6.91 -13.12 6.53
C THR A 108 6.75 -14.26 7.52
N SER A 109 7.57 -15.31 7.39
CA SER A 109 7.76 -16.24 8.48
C SER A 109 8.43 -15.46 9.60
N VAL A 110 7.65 -15.05 10.60
CA VAL A 110 8.23 -14.58 11.86
C VAL A 110 8.99 -15.78 12.38
N ILE A 111 10.33 -15.74 12.30
CA ILE A 111 11.16 -16.64 13.09
C ILE A 111 10.82 -16.23 14.52
N ARG A 112 9.90 -16.95 15.14
CA ARG A 112 9.69 -16.86 16.58
C ARG A 112 11.06 -17.19 17.15
N ALA A 113 11.72 -16.20 17.75
CA ALA A 113 12.96 -16.44 18.46
C ALA A 113 12.72 -17.68 19.33
N PRO A 114 13.57 -18.72 19.23
CA PRO A 114 13.53 -19.82 20.19
C PRO A 114 13.45 -19.19 21.56
N ASP A 115 12.47 -19.62 22.34
CA ASP A 115 12.38 -19.32 23.77
C ASP A 115 13.81 -19.44 24.33
N PRO A 116 14.36 -18.46 25.07
CA PRO A 116 15.72 -18.55 25.59
C PRO A 116 15.77 -19.69 26.61
N ALA A 117 15.91 -20.92 26.10
CA ALA A 117 16.47 -22.03 26.82
C ALA A 117 17.87 -21.57 27.21
N LEU A 118 18.02 -21.37 28.52
CA LEU A 118 19.24 -21.04 29.24
C LEU A 118 20.51 -21.52 28.52
N PRO A 119 21.50 -20.64 28.27
CA PRO A 119 22.75 -21.04 27.64
C PRO A 119 23.55 -21.93 28.62
N ALA A 120 23.57 -23.23 28.35
CA ALA A 120 24.62 -24.11 28.84
C ALA A 120 25.88 -23.89 27.98
N GLY A 121 26.98 -23.58 28.65
CA GLY A 121 28.33 -23.89 28.15
C GLY A 121 28.88 -22.95 27.09
N SER A 122 29.46 -21.85 27.55
CA SER A 122 30.62 -21.22 26.91
C SER A 122 31.74 -22.27 26.82
N ASP A 123 32.23 -22.55 25.62
CA ASP A 123 33.63 -22.92 25.39
C ASP A 123 34.12 -22.31 24.08
N ALA A 124 35.18 -21.51 24.23
CA ALA A 124 35.88 -20.79 23.20
C ALA A 124 36.68 -21.75 22.30
N GLY A 125 36.68 -21.46 21.00
CA GLY A 125 37.51 -22.16 20.00
C GLY A 125 37.83 -21.21 18.85
N SER A 126 39.02 -20.64 18.95
CA SER A 126 39.71 -19.67 18.09
C SER A 126 39.80 -20.01 16.60
N ALA A 127 40.13 -18.97 15.80
CA ALA A 127 40.94 -18.99 14.57
C ALA A 127 40.25 -19.53 13.28
N THR A 128 40.44 -19.00 12.07
CA THR A 128 41.35 -17.98 11.51
C THR A 128 40.85 -17.61 10.10
N LYS A 129 41.04 -16.35 9.73
CA LYS A 129 40.99 -15.81 8.36
C LYS A 129 42.07 -16.50 7.49
N PRO A 130 41.83 -16.69 6.19
CA PRO A 130 42.90 -16.33 5.25
C PRO A 130 42.44 -15.30 4.22
N GLU A 131 43.21 -14.22 4.22
CA GLU A 131 43.49 -13.35 3.09
C GLU A 131 44.09 -14.14 1.94
N GLY A 132 43.71 -13.80 0.71
CA GLY A 132 44.45 -14.22 -0.47
C GLY A 132 43.56 -14.32 -1.69
N TRP A 133 43.46 -13.23 -2.45
CA TRP A 133 43.76 -13.25 -3.89
C TRP A 133 43.93 -11.83 -4.40
N THR A 134 45.20 -11.46 -4.52
CA THR A 134 45.68 -10.34 -5.32
C THR A 134 45.63 -10.70 -6.80
N SER A 135 45.16 -9.71 -7.56
CA SER A 135 45.32 -9.45 -8.99
C SER A 135 46.48 -10.15 -9.71
N THR A 136 46.16 -10.75 -10.88
CA THR A 136 47.10 -10.87 -12.00
C THR A 136 46.41 -10.42 -13.29
N ALA A 137 46.91 -9.29 -13.78
CA ALA A 137 47.27 -8.97 -15.16
C ALA A 137 46.30 -9.29 -16.32
N PHE A 138 45.89 -8.20 -16.97
CA PHE A 138 46.08 -7.91 -18.40
C PHE A 138 45.66 -8.95 -19.46
N SER A 139 44.77 -8.51 -20.36
CA SER A 139 45.02 -8.54 -21.81
C SER A 139 44.08 -7.55 -22.49
N ASP A 140 44.66 -6.48 -23.03
CA ASP A 140 44.09 -5.74 -24.15
C ASP A 140 43.81 -6.70 -25.31
N THR A 141 42.66 -6.58 -25.96
CA THR A 141 42.52 -6.86 -27.39
C THR A 141 41.49 -5.92 -27.97
N THR A 142 41.99 -5.05 -28.81
CA THR A 142 41.30 -4.20 -29.77
C THR A 142 40.70 -5.03 -30.90
N ALA A 143 39.45 -4.73 -31.29
CA ALA A 143 38.86 -4.84 -32.64
C ALA A 143 37.34 -4.64 -32.50
N THR A 144 36.71 -3.61 -33.09
CA THR A 144 36.27 -3.59 -34.51
C THR A 144 35.25 -4.72 -34.73
N GLU A 145 34.02 -4.56 -35.17
CA GLU A 145 33.20 -3.49 -35.73
C GLU A 145 31.85 -4.19 -36.02
N LYS A 146 30.80 -3.41 -36.24
CA LYS A 146 29.73 -3.71 -37.21
C LYS A 146 28.56 -4.62 -36.82
N SER A 147 27.39 -4.01 -37.03
CA SER A 147 26.20 -4.60 -37.64
C SER A 147 25.54 -5.79 -36.95
N ALA A 148 24.46 -5.49 -36.23
CA ALA A 148 23.19 -6.14 -36.54
C ALA A 148 22.03 -5.26 -36.06
N SER A 149 21.30 -4.75 -37.05
CA SER A 149 19.99 -4.10 -36.91
C SER A 149 19.01 -5.01 -36.15
N PRO A 150 18.22 -4.53 -35.17
CA PRO A 150 17.13 -5.32 -34.62
C PRO A 150 15.99 -5.44 -35.65
N PRO A 151 15.29 -6.60 -35.73
CA PRO A 151 14.11 -6.75 -36.57
C PRO A 151 12.97 -5.85 -36.03
N PRO A 152 12.11 -5.29 -36.90
CA PRO A 152 10.95 -4.54 -36.43
C PRO A 152 9.98 -5.52 -35.76
N LEU A 153 9.81 -5.37 -34.44
CA LEU A 153 8.74 -6.03 -33.71
C LEU A 153 7.42 -5.49 -34.24
N SER A 154 6.70 -6.34 -34.96
CA SER A 154 5.36 -6.13 -35.46
C SER A 154 4.41 -5.87 -34.29
N LEU A 155 3.85 -4.67 -34.25
CA LEU A 155 2.75 -4.31 -33.36
C LEU A 155 1.51 -5.10 -33.80
N ALA A 156 1.32 -6.26 -33.18
CA ALA A 156 0.06 -7.00 -33.23
C ALA A 156 -1.07 -6.08 -32.72
N THR A 157 -1.94 -5.70 -33.64
CA THR A 157 -3.16 -4.94 -33.40
C THR A 157 -4.13 -5.78 -32.56
N ARG A 158 -4.13 -5.56 -31.24
CA ARG A 158 -5.17 -6.12 -30.36
C ARG A 158 -6.47 -5.32 -30.56
N LYS A 159 -7.39 -5.96 -31.26
CA LYS A 159 -8.79 -5.57 -31.49
C LYS A 159 -9.51 -5.29 -30.15
N PRO A 160 -10.31 -4.21 -30.05
CA PRO A 160 -10.93 -3.81 -28.78
C PRO A 160 -12.06 -4.77 -28.40
N TRP A 161 -11.93 -5.38 -27.22
CA TRP A 161 -12.97 -6.19 -26.59
C TRP A 161 -14.06 -5.28 -26.02
N ASN A 162 -14.95 -4.85 -26.90
CA ASN A 162 -16.23 -4.29 -26.50
C ASN A 162 -17.20 -5.44 -26.29
N ARG A 163 -17.67 -5.68 -25.06
CA ARG A 163 -18.93 -6.40 -24.80
C ARG A 163 -19.69 -5.78 -23.63
N LEU A 164 -20.83 -5.19 -24.02
CA LEU A 164 -21.95 -4.74 -23.21
C LEU A 164 -22.17 -5.58 -21.95
N ARG A 165 -22.28 -4.92 -20.79
CA ARG A 165 -23.08 -5.41 -19.66
C ARG A 165 -24.21 -4.42 -19.43
N ALA A 166 -25.43 -4.96 -19.46
CA ALA A 166 -26.68 -4.23 -19.30
C ALA A 166 -26.70 -3.41 -17.98
N PRO A 167 -27.40 -2.27 -17.93
CA PRO A 167 -27.56 -1.53 -16.69
C PRO A 167 -28.41 -2.37 -15.73
N ALA A 168 -27.82 -2.79 -14.62
CA ALA A 168 -28.59 -3.19 -13.45
C ALA A 168 -29.55 -2.04 -13.11
N SER A 169 -30.82 -2.36 -12.87
CA SER A 169 -31.88 -1.38 -12.58
C SER A 169 -31.39 -0.31 -11.60
N LEU A 170 -31.61 0.96 -11.94
CA LEU A 170 -31.14 2.14 -11.20
C LEU A 170 -31.39 2.03 -9.68
N GLY A 171 -32.51 1.39 -9.29
CA GLY A 171 -32.88 1.16 -7.89
C GLY A 171 -31.92 0.25 -7.12
N THR A 172 -31.34 -0.77 -7.75
CA THR A 172 -30.38 -1.67 -7.09
C THR A 172 -29.06 -0.97 -6.83
N VAL A 173 -28.61 -0.14 -7.79
CA VAL A 173 -27.40 0.67 -7.64
C VAL A 173 -27.60 1.72 -6.56
N LEU A 174 -28.77 2.36 -6.51
CA LEU A 174 -29.11 3.35 -5.48
C LEU A 174 -29.18 2.73 -4.07
N ALA A 175 -29.79 1.54 -3.95
CA ALA A 175 -29.89 0.82 -2.68
C ALA A 175 -28.50 0.41 -2.15
N LEU A 176 -27.64 -0.14 -3.01
CA LEU A 176 -26.27 -0.48 -2.62
C LEU A 176 -25.45 0.76 -2.26
N ALA A 177 -25.61 1.86 -2.99
CA ALA A 177 -24.94 3.12 -2.67
C ALA A 177 -25.37 3.66 -1.30
N LEU A 178 -26.66 3.60 -0.97
CA LEU A 178 -27.19 4.00 0.35
C LEU A 178 -26.63 3.13 1.48
N VAL A 179 -26.55 1.80 1.29
CA VAL A 179 -25.96 0.89 2.29
C VAL A 179 -24.48 1.18 2.51
N VAL A 180 -23.72 1.42 1.44
CA VAL A 180 -22.29 1.75 1.54
C VAL A 180 -22.09 3.11 2.21
N LEU A 181 -22.90 4.11 1.88
CA LEU A 181 -22.84 5.44 2.50
C LEU A 181 -23.17 5.41 3.98
N THR A 182 -24.22 4.67 4.37
CA THR A 182 -24.61 4.51 5.77
C THR A 182 -23.58 3.73 6.58
N CYS A 183 -23.05 2.64 6.03
CA CYS A 183 -21.99 1.86 6.68
C CYS A 183 -20.68 2.66 6.82
N ASN A 184 -20.31 3.45 5.80
CA ASN A 184 -19.14 4.33 5.86
C ASN A 184 -19.34 5.48 6.87
N ALA A 185 -20.53 6.10 6.91
CA ALA A 185 -20.84 7.14 7.89
C ALA A 185 -20.83 6.58 9.33
N PHE A 186 -21.34 5.37 9.53
CA PHE A 186 -21.29 4.67 10.80
C PHE A 186 -19.87 4.31 11.20
N TYR A 187 -19.06 3.81 10.27
CA TYR A 187 -17.65 3.53 10.49
C TYR A 187 -16.87 4.79 10.89
N ILE A 188 -17.09 5.91 10.20
CA ILE A 188 -16.51 7.21 10.55
C ILE A 188 -17.00 7.65 11.94
N ARG A 189 -18.29 7.53 12.25
CA ARG A 189 -18.80 7.93 13.58
C ARG A 189 -18.33 7.00 14.70
N TYR A 190 -18.12 5.72 14.43
CA TYR A 190 -17.56 4.77 15.38
C TYR A 190 -16.08 5.06 15.67
N VAL A 191 -15.29 5.33 14.62
CA VAL A 191 -13.84 5.57 14.74
C VAL A 191 -13.52 6.98 15.24
N TYR A 192 -14.29 8.00 14.83
CA TYR A 192 -14.04 9.40 15.17
C TYR A 192 -14.99 9.98 16.24
N GLY A 193 -16.06 9.27 16.62
CA GLY A 193 -17.05 9.73 17.61
C GLY A 193 -16.66 9.50 19.07
N ALA A 194 -15.55 8.83 19.35
CA ALA A 194 -15.05 8.59 20.71
C ALA A 194 -14.37 9.82 21.36
N GLY A 195 -14.47 11.02 20.75
CA GLY A 195 -13.68 12.20 21.14
C GLY A 195 -14.48 13.45 21.52
N SER A 196 -15.74 13.36 21.94
CA SER A 196 -16.53 14.55 22.29
C SER A 196 -17.40 14.36 23.52
N SER A 197 -16.78 14.18 24.69
CA SER A 197 -17.45 14.33 25.99
C SER A 197 -16.44 14.64 27.09
N CYS A 198 -15.76 15.79 27.02
CA CYS A 198 -15.06 16.39 28.16
C CYS A 198 -15.33 17.90 28.16
N ILE A 199 -16.57 18.31 28.37
CA ILE A 199 -16.87 19.69 28.79
C ILE A 199 -16.73 19.70 30.31
N VAL A 200 -15.53 20.01 30.79
CA VAL A 200 -15.28 20.34 32.20
C VAL A 200 -15.81 21.75 32.43
N THR A 201 -16.97 21.87 33.07
CA THR A 201 -17.43 23.11 33.70
C THR A 201 -16.63 23.31 34.99
N ALA A 202 -15.70 24.26 35.00
CA ALA A 202 -15.06 24.71 36.23
C ALA A 202 -16.01 25.64 37.03
N PRO A 203 -16.06 25.55 38.37
CA PRO A 203 -16.84 26.48 39.18
C PRO A 203 -16.16 27.85 39.24
N VAL A 204 -16.96 28.91 39.06
CA VAL A 204 -16.60 30.30 39.34
C VAL A 204 -16.35 30.44 40.84
N THR A 205 -15.10 30.64 41.24
CA THR A 205 -14.75 31.07 42.61
C THR A 205 -14.92 32.57 42.69
N ALA A 206 -15.98 33.01 43.38
CA ALA A 206 -16.21 34.40 43.73
C ALA A 206 -15.09 34.91 44.64
N SER A 207 -14.39 35.96 44.22
CA SER A 207 -13.45 36.72 45.04
C SER A 207 -14.23 37.84 45.75
N ALA A 208 -14.28 37.78 47.08
CA ALA A 208 -14.87 38.82 47.93
C ALA A 208 -13.83 39.94 48.21
N PRO A 209 -14.25 41.21 48.34
CA PRO A 209 -13.34 42.33 48.53
C PRO A 209 -12.94 42.51 50.01
N LEU A 210 -11.65 42.70 50.27
CA LEU A 210 -11.15 43.22 51.55
C LEU A 210 -11.23 44.76 51.52
N ARG A 211 -12.09 45.31 52.39
CA ARG A 211 -12.13 46.75 52.72
C ARG A 211 -12.37 46.87 54.22
N ASN A 212 -11.29 47.08 54.99
CA ASN A 212 -11.19 48.06 56.07
C ASN A 212 -9.74 48.23 56.48
#